data_AF-A0AAX2KK29-F1
#
_entry.id   AF-A0AAX2KK29-F1
#
_cell.length_a   1.000
_cell.length_b   1.000
_cell.length_c   1.000
_cell.angle_alpha   90.00
_cell.angle_beta   90.00
_cell.angle_gamma   90.00
#
_symmetry.space_group_name_H-M   'P 1'
#
loop_
_entity.id
_entity.type
_entity.pdbx_description
1 polymer ?
#
loop_
_entity_poly.entity_id
_entity_poly.type
_entity_poly.pdbx_seq_one_letter_code
_entity_poly.pdbx_strand_id
1 'polypeptide(L)'
;MVDTKAPLDSPHLSGTPTAPTASQGTNSTQIANTAFVKAAITALINGAPGTLDTLKEIAAAINNDPNFSTTINNALALKAPLASPAFTGTPTAPTASQGTNSTQIATTAYVRAAISALVGSSPEALDTLNELAAALGNDPNFATTMTNALAGKQPLDATLTALASLATGANKLPYFTGKDTVAQTDLTSVGRDILAKTSILAVIQYLGLRELGTSGEKIPLLSTANTWSARQTFNGGITGALTGNADTATKLKTKRSLQVDLQSDNAIDFDGSSNALLGIKGILPITHGGLGASSVSGGRTNLGLGVADVPQFKGINLVNSTDADLAASGIVSGYLNNSAGVQRSRFRIYSEIRSGNRSWLTLHLQSDTQHQ
;
A
#
# COMPACT_ATOMS: atom_id res chain seq x y z
N MET A 1 -13.66 -174.74 -20.33
CA MET A 1 -14.00 -173.33 -20.08
C MET A 1 -13.33 -172.94 -18.78
N VAL A 2 -12.51 -171.89 -18.78
CA VAL A 2 -11.98 -171.30 -17.54
C VAL A 2 -13.09 -170.46 -16.94
N ASP A 3 -13.42 -170.67 -15.67
CA ASP A 3 -14.46 -169.92 -14.98
C ASP A 3 -14.02 -168.45 -14.86
N THR A 4 -14.77 -167.55 -15.49
CA THR A 4 -14.51 -166.10 -15.50
C THR A 4 -15.17 -165.38 -14.33
N LYS A 5 -15.75 -166.11 -13.37
CA LYS A 5 -16.40 -165.56 -12.18
C LYS A 5 -15.37 -165.26 -11.07
N ALA A 6 -15.61 -164.19 -10.33
CA ALA A 6 -14.81 -163.87 -9.15
C ALA A 6 -15.03 -164.92 -8.04
N PRO A 7 -14.00 -165.26 -7.23
CA PRO A 7 -14.15 -166.15 -6.08
C PRO A 7 -15.23 -165.65 -5.11
N LEU A 8 -16.04 -166.57 -4.58
CA LEU A 8 -17.11 -166.24 -3.65
C LEU A 8 -16.56 -165.69 -2.32
N ASP A 9 -15.48 -166.29 -1.83
CA ASP A 9 -14.80 -165.86 -0.62
C ASP A 9 -13.63 -164.94 -0.95
N SER A 10 -13.65 -163.74 -0.34
CA SER A 10 -12.58 -162.74 -0.45
C SER A 10 -12.13 -162.45 -1.89
N PRO A 11 -13.04 -162.02 -2.78
CA PRO A 11 -12.65 -161.66 -4.14
C PRO A 11 -11.62 -160.52 -4.11
N HIS A 12 -10.51 -160.71 -4.81
CA HIS A 12 -9.55 -159.63 -5.02
C HIS A 12 -10.08 -158.69 -6.10
N LEU A 13 -10.53 -157.50 -5.71
CA LEU A 13 -11.04 -156.48 -6.63
C LEU A 13 -9.88 -155.60 -7.12
N SER A 14 -9.59 -155.63 -8.42
CA SER A 14 -8.63 -154.73 -9.08
C SER A 14 -9.33 -153.82 -10.11
N GLY A 15 -8.66 -152.74 -10.54
CA GLY A 15 -9.26 -151.71 -11.40
C GLY A 15 -10.25 -150.80 -10.64
N THR A 16 -11.33 -150.39 -11.29
CA THR A 16 -12.41 -149.55 -10.72
C THR A 16 -13.70 -150.36 -10.57
N PRO A 17 -13.80 -151.25 -9.55
CA PRO A 17 -14.99 -152.04 -9.34
C PRO A 17 -16.22 -151.15 -9.10
N THR A 18 -17.35 -151.51 -9.71
CA THR A 18 -18.62 -150.83 -9.44
C THR A 18 -19.36 -151.54 -8.31
N ALA A 19 -19.94 -150.76 -7.41
CA ALA A 19 -20.79 -151.26 -6.34
C ALA A 19 -22.04 -150.36 -6.25
N PRO A 20 -23.24 -150.91 -6.02
CA PRO A 20 -24.45 -150.11 -5.83
C PRO A 20 -24.26 -149.11 -4.68
N THR A 21 -24.70 -147.86 -4.88
CA THR A 21 -24.66 -146.84 -3.83
C THR A 21 -25.69 -147.16 -2.76
N ALA A 22 -25.24 -147.39 -1.54
CA ALA A 22 -26.13 -147.58 -0.39
C ALA A 22 -26.93 -146.29 -0.10
N SER A 23 -28.17 -146.44 0.37
CA SER A 23 -28.93 -145.34 0.97
C SER A 23 -28.27 -144.85 2.28
N GLN A 24 -28.53 -143.61 2.69
CA GLN A 24 -28.05 -143.12 3.99
C GLN A 24 -28.56 -143.99 5.15
N GLY A 25 -27.72 -144.18 6.18
CA GLY A 25 -28.05 -144.99 7.36
C GLY A 25 -27.86 -146.50 7.19
N THR A 26 -27.50 -146.98 6.00
CA THR A 26 -27.17 -148.40 5.78
C THR A 26 -25.98 -148.82 6.65
N ASN A 27 -26.18 -149.89 7.43
CA ASN A 27 -25.21 -150.44 8.38
C ASN A 27 -24.89 -151.93 8.11
N SER A 28 -24.98 -152.32 6.83
CA SER A 28 -24.70 -153.69 6.40
C SER A 28 -23.23 -153.87 6.00
N THR A 29 -22.88 -155.10 5.63
CA THR A 29 -21.56 -155.46 5.10
C THR A 29 -21.36 -155.08 3.62
N GLN A 30 -22.27 -154.28 3.04
CA GLN A 30 -22.15 -153.78 1.66
C GLN A 30 -20.88 -152.92 1.53
N ILE A 31 -20.16 -153.08 0.41
CA ILE A 31 -18.98 -152.26 0.10
C ILE A 31 -19.41 -150.80 -0.05
N ALA A 32 -18.83 -149.91 0.76
CA ALA A 32 -19.05 -148.47 0.66
C ALA A 32 -18.35 -147.91 -0.58
N ASN A 33 -19.11 -147.39 -1.54
CA ASN A 33 -18.55 -146.70 -2.69
C ASN A 33 -18.28 -145.20 -2.38
N THR A 34 -17.54 -144.53 -3.26
CA THR A 34 -17.13 -143.12 -3.06
C THR A 34 -18.32 -142.15 -3.00
N ALA A 35 -19.43 -142.45 -3.69
CA ALA A 35 -20.64 -141.64 -3.64
C ALA A 35 -21.30 -141.67 -2.26
N PHE A 36 -21.38 -142.85 -1.63
CA PHE A 36 -21.90 -143.01 -0.27
C PHE A 36 -21.04 -142.26 0.75
N VAL A 37 -19.71 -142.38 0.68
CA VAL A 37 -18.80 -141.68 1.61
C VAL A 37 -18.91 -140.16 1.49
N LYS A 38 -18.98 -139.62 0.27
CA LYS A 38 -19.22 -138.17 0.05
C LYS A 38 -20.55 -137.71 0.61
N ALA A 39 -21.62 -138.49 0.41
CA ALA A 39 -22.94 -138.19 0.94
C ALA A 39 -22.97 -138.21 2.48
N ALA A 40 -22.30 -139.19 3.10
CA ALA A 40 -22.20 -139.31 4.55
C ALA A 40 -21.42 -138.15 5.19
N ILE A 41 -20.30 -137.72 4.59
CA ILE A 41 -19.52 -136.55 5.06
C ILE A 41 -20.35 -135.27 4.94
N THR A 42 -21.05 -135.09 3.82
CA THR A 42 -21.94 -133.93 3.61
C THR A 42 -23.07 -133.91 4.63
N ALA A 43 -23.66 -135.07 4.92
CA ALA A 43 -24.69 -135.22 5.95
C ALA A 43 -24.15 -134.99 7.37
N LEU A 44 -22.91 -135.39 7.67
CA LEU A 44 -22.27 -135.12 8.96
C LEU A 44 -22.03 -133.61 9.16
N ILE A 45 -21.56 -132.91 8.12
CA ILE A 45 -21.33 -131.46 8.14
C ILE A 45 -22.66 -130.70 8.27
N ASN A 46 -23.70 -131.09 7.52
CA ASN A 46 -25.00 -130.41 7.53
C ASN A 46 -25.98 -130.92 8.61
N GLY A 47 -25.65 -132.02 9.29
CA GLY A 47 -26.53 -132.73 10.22
C GLY A 47 -26.32 -132.39 11.69
N ALA A 48 -25.32 -131.56 12.01
CA ALA A 48 -25.23 -130.94 13.32
C ALA A 48 -26.52 -130.12 13.57
N PRO A 49 -27.18 -130.24 14.74
CA PRO A 49 -28.30 -129.38 15.10
C PRO A 49 -27.93 -127.91 14.87
N GLY A 50 -28.87 -127.05 14.46
CA GLY A 50 -28.57 -125.66 14.07
C GLY A 50 -27.94 -124.78 15.16
N THR A 51 -27.74 -125.30 16.38
CA THR A 51 -27.04 -124.68 17.52
C THR A 51 -25.64 -125.28 17.79
N LEU A 52 -25.20 -126.24 16.98
CA LEU A 52 -23.96 -127.01 17.09
C LEU A 52 -23.19 -127.07 15.77
N ASP A 53 -23.69 -126.39 14.72
CA ASP A 53 -22.96 -126.16 13.47
C ASP A 53 -21.91 -125.05 13.68
N THR A 54 -21.00 -125.32 14.61
CA THR A 54 -20.04 -124.33 15.15
C THR A 54 -19.21 -123.69 14.05
N LEU A 55 -18.88 -124.42 12.98
CA LEU A 55 -18.14 -123.88 11.85
C LEU A 55 -18.99 -122.93 11.00
N LYS A 56 -20.27 -123.24 10.76
CA LYS A 56 -21.18 -122.33 10.06
C LYS A 56 -21.57 -121.13 10.90
N GLU A 57 -21.76 -121.30 12.21
CA GLU A 57 -22.03 -120.20 13.14
C GLU A 57 -20.84 -119.24 13.23
N ILE A 58 -19.61 -119.76 13.35
CA ILE A 58 -18.39 -118.95 13.33
C ILE A 58 -18.24 -118.25 11.98
N ALA A 59 -18.41 -118.98 10.87
CA ALA A 59 -18.34 -118.40 9.53
C ALA A 59 -19.37 -117.28 9.35
N ALA A 60 -20.63 -117.48 9.78
CA ALA A 60 -21.66 -116.45 9.72
C ALA A 60 -21.36 -115.25 10.64
N ALA A 61 -20.85 -115.48 11.86
CA ALA A 61 -20.51 -114.43 12.82
C ALA A 61 -19.38 -113.50 12.31
N ILE A 62 -18.47 -114.02 11.49
CA ILE A 62 -17.44 -113.24 10.81
C ILE A 62 -17.85 -112.83 9.37
N ASN A 63 -19.14 -112.91 9.03
CA ASN A 63 -19.69 -112.59 7.71
C ASN A 63 -19.07 -113.37 6.53
N ASN A 64 -18.63 -114.61 6.78
CA ASN A 64 -17.88 -115.46 5.86
C ASN A 64 -16.62 -114.76 5.31
N ASP A 65 -16.00 -113.86 6.08
CA ASP A 65 -14.81 -113.12 5.66
C ASP A 65 -13.54 -113.99 5.80
N PRO A 66 -12.94 -114.46 4.69
CA PRO A 66 -11.70 -115.23 4.73
C PRO A 66 -10.51 -114.40 5.24
N ASN A 67 -10.63 -113.07 5.31
CA ASN A 67 -9.59 -112.13 5.75
C ASN A 67 -9.99 -111.33 7.00
N PHE A 68 -10.88 -111.88 7.85
CA PHE A 68 -11.43 -111.18 9.02
C PHE A 68 -10.40 -110.40 9.86
N SER A 69 -9.22 -110.98 10.12
CA SER A 69 -8.13 -110.32 10.86
C SER A 69 -7.66 -109.04 10.16
N THR A 70 -7.45 -109.08 8.84
CA THR A 70 -7.07 -107.92 8.04
C THR A 70 -8.16 -106.86 8.03
N THR A 71 -9.42 -107.27 7.89
CA THR A 71 -10.57 -106.36 7.91
C THR A 71 -10.65 -105.57 9.22
N ILE A 72 -10.50 -106.25 10.36
CA ILE A 72 -10.50 -105.60 11.68
C ILE A 72 -9.27 -104.70 11.87
N ASN A 73 -8.08 -105.16 11.48
CA ASN A 73 -6.86 -104.35 11.59
C ASN A 73 -6.95 -103.06 10.75
N ASN A 74 -7.51 -103.15 9.54
CA ASN A 74 -7.73 -101.98 8.69
C ASN A 74 -8.77 -101.02 9.31
N ALA A 75 -9.87 -101.54 9.85
CA ALA A 75 -10.89 -100.73 10.51
C ALA A 75 -10.36 -100.02 11.76
N LEU A 76 -9.45 -100.66 12.51
CA LEU A 76 -8.78 -100.08 13.67
C LEU A 76 -7.76 -99.01 13.25
N ALA A 77 -7.02 -99.23 12.16
CA ALA A 77 -6.08 -98.26 11.61
C ALA A 77 -6.74 -96.95 11.14
N LEU A 78 -8.07 -96.96 10.89
CA LEU A 78 -8.85 -95.77 10.57
C LEU A 78 -9.30 -94.96 11.81
N LYS A 79 -9.11 -95.47 13.03
CA LYS A 79 -9.44 -94.75 14.27
C LYS A 79 -8.28 -93.83 14.66
N ALA A 80 -8.58 -92.66 15.21
CA ALA A 80 -7.57 -91.77 15.75
C ALA A 80 -6.97 -92.34 17.06
N PRO A 81 -5.64 -92.21 17.30
CA PRO A 81 -5.03 -92.61 18.57
C PRO A 81 -5.61 -91.88 19.78
N LEU A 82 -5.66 -92.53 20.94
CA LEU A 82 -6.12 -91.88 22.17
C LEU A 82 -5.12 -90.84 22.68
N ALA A 83 -3.83 -91.19 22.66
CA ALA A 83 -2.75 -90.28 23.03
C ALA A 83 -2.36 -89.43 21.83
N SER A 84 -2.48 -88.11 21.96
CA SER A 84 -2.06 -87.13 20.96
C SER A 84 -2.54 -87.46 19.54
N PRO A 85 -3.87 -87.60 19.32
CA PRO A 85 -4.40 -87.84 17.98
C PRO A 85 -3.94 -86.75 17.01
N ALA A 86 -3.35 -87.15 15.89
CA ALA A 86 -3.25 -86.30 14.72
C ALA A 86 -4.55 -86.42 13.94
N PHE A 87 -5.38 -85.36 13.94
CA PHE A 87 -6.59 -85.34 13.14
C PHE A 87 -6.26 -85.00 11.68
N THR A 88 -6.84 -85.74 10.74
CA THR A 88 -6.74 -85.49 9.30
C THR A 88 -8.11 -85.11 8.74
N GLY A 89 -8.15 -84.52 7.53
CA GLY A 89 -9.40 -84.02 6.94
C GLY A 89 -9.92 -82.76 7.62
N THR A 90 -11.25 -82.64 7.77
CA THR A 90 -11.94 -81.53 8.44
C THR A 90 -12.68 -82.04 9.69
N PRO A 91 -12.01 -82.12 10.85
CA PRO A 91 -12.61 -82.62 12.07
C PRO A 91 -13.82 -81.76 12.48
N THR A 92 -14.90 -82.43 12.90
CA THR A 92 -16.07 -81.74 13.46
C THR A 92 -16.01 -81.81 14.98
N ALA A 93 -16.35 -80.69 15.62
CA ALA A 93 -16.53 -80.61 17.07
C ALA A 93 -17.71 -79.66 17.36
N PRO A 94 -18.43 -79.82 18.49
CA PRO A 94 -19.45 -78.88 18.89
C PRO A 94 -18.88 -77.46 19.05
N THR A 95 -19.60 -76.45 18.56
CA THR A 95 -19.20 -75.04 18.74
C THR A 95 -19.57 -74.61 20.16
N ALA A 96 -18.57 -74.22 20.96
CA ALA A 96 -18.78 -73.74 22.31
C ALA A 96 -19.55 -72.39 22.31
N SER A 97 -20.28 -72.10 23.39
CA SER A 97 -20.82 -70.76 23.64
C SER A 97 -19.69 -69.77 23.93
N GLN A 98 -19.91 -68.47 23.64
CA GLN A 98 -18.94 -67.42 23.98
C GLN A 98 -18.60 -67.42 25.49
N GLY A 99 -17.35 -67.14 25.83
CA GLY A 99 -16.85 -67.12 27.21
C GLY A 99 -16.52 -68.48 27.82
N THR A 100 -16.65 -69.58 27.06
CA THR A 100 -16.26 -70.92 27.52
C THR A 100 -14.75 -71.01 27.78
N ASN A 101 -14.36 -71.47 28.97
CA ASN A 101 -12.97 -71.55 29.43
C ASN A 101 -12.56 -72.98 29.85
N SER A 102 -12.88 -73.97 29.02
CA SER A 102 -12.57 -75.38 29.27
C SER A 102 -11.51 -75.91 28.30
N THR A 103 -11.22 -77.21 28.38
CA THR A 103 -10.31 -77.93 27.47
C THR A 103 -10.97 -78.38 26.15
N GLN A 104 -12.18 -77.90 25.85
CA GLN A 104 -12.88 -78.19 24.60
C GLN A 104 -12.10 -77.63 23.38
N ILE A 105 -12.10 -78.36 22.26
CA ILE A 105 -11.51 -77.90 21.00
C ILE A 105 -12.23 -76.62 20.53
N ALA A 106 -11.48 -75.55 20.29
CA ALA A 106 -12.00 -74.32 19.70
C ALA A 106 -12.29 -74.52 18.20
N THR A 107 -13.56 -74.49 17.81
CA THR A 107 -13.95 -74.57 16.40
C THR A 107 -13.66 -73.25 15.67
N THR A 108 -13.53 -73.30 14.33
CA THR A 108 -13.37 -72.09 13.51
C THR A 108 -14.55 -71.13 13.65
N ALA A 109 -15.77 -71.65 13.86
CA ALA A 109 -16.95 -70.86 14.14
C ALA A 109 -16.85 -70.11 15.48
N TYR A 110 -16.36 -70.77 16.53
CA TYR A 110 -16.12 -70.13 17.84
C TYR A 110 -15.08 -69.00 17.72
N VAL A 111 -13.93 -69.27 17.09
CA VAL A 111 -12.86 -68.27 16.94
C VAL A 111 -13.33 -67.08 16.12
N ARG A 112 -14.04 -67.31 15.00
CA ARG A 112 -14.61 -66.23 14.19
C ARG A 112 -15.62 -65.39 14.97
N ALA A 113 -16.49 -66.02 15.75
CA ALA A 113 -17.44 -65.32 16.60
C ALA A 113 -16.73 -64.48 17.69
N ALA A 114 -15.70 -65.04 18.34
CA ALA A 114 -14.92 -64.33 19.35
C ALA A 114 -14.15 -63.14 18.77
N ILE A 115 -13.53 -63.27 17.59
CA ILE A 115 -12.87 -62.16 16.89
C ILE A 115 -13.88 -61.11 16.46
N SER A 116 -15.03 -61.51 15.92
CA SER A 116 -16.10 -60.58 15.56
C SER A 116 -16.65 -59.84 16.77
N ALA A 117 -16.78 -60.53 17.91
CA ALA A 117 -17.17 -59.91 19.16
C ALA A 117 -16.08 -58.95 19.66
N LEU A 118 -14.80 -59.31 19.57
CA LEU A 118 -13.69 -58.41 19.93
C LEU A 118 -13.71 -57.13 19.07
N VAL A 119 -13.82 -57.27 17.75
CA VAL A 119 -13.90 -56.14 16.81
C VAL A 119 -15.16 -55.30 17.03
N GLY A 120 -16.32 -55.93 17.27
CA GLY A 120 -17.59 -55.22 17.51
C GLY A 120 -17.80 -54.73 18.96
N SER A 121 -16.96 -55.16 19.90
CA SER A 121 -16.97 -54.72 21.31
C SER A 121 -15.94 -53.64 21.60
N SER A 122 -15.19 -53.20 20.58
CA SER A 122 -14.49 -51.92 20.65
C SER A 122 -15.52 -50.87 21.08
N PRO A 123 -15.30 -50.15 22.18
CA PRO A 123 -16.16 -49.04 22.59
C PRO A 123 -16.41 -48.08 21.41
N GLU A 124 -17.46 -47.24 21.46
CA GLU A 124 -17.77 -46.18 20.45
C GLU A 124 -16.67 -45.12 20.21
N ALA A 125 -15.47 -45.35 20.75
CA ALA A 125 -14.27 -44.57 20.50
C ALA A 125 -13.20 -45.35 19.70
N LEU A 126 -13.43 -46.64 19.42
CA LEU A 126 -12.48 -47.59 18.83
C LEU A 126 -13.06 -48.38 17.63
N ASP A 127 -14.34 -48.20 17.23
CA ASP A 127 -14.86 -48.58 15.90
C ASP A 127 -14.45 -47.53 14.85
N THR A 128 -13.19 -47.08 14.95
CA THR A 128 -12.71 -45.84 14.35
C THR A 128 -12.87 -45.79 12.83
N LEU A 129 -12.83 -46.93 12.14
CA LEU A 129 -12.94 -46.97 10.68
C LEU A 129 -14.39 -46.87 10.20
N ASN A 130 -15.33 -47.53 10.86
CA ASN A 130 -16.75 -47.43 10.53
C ASN A 130 -17.34 -46.10 11.03
N GLU A 131 -16.89 -45.62 12.19
CA GLU A 131 -17.21 -44.28 12.71
C GLU A 131 -16.62 -43.17 11.82
N LEU A 132 -15.36 -43.27 11.37
CA LEU A 132 -14.81 -42.33 10.38
C LEU A 132 -15.55 -42.42 9.06
N ALA A 133 -15.83 -43.62 8.56
CA ALA A 133 -16.59 -43.78 7.33
C ALA A 133 -17.96 -43.11 7.46
N ALA A 134 -18.70 -43.37 8.53
CA ALA A 134 -19.99 -42.73 8.81
C ALA A 134 -19.88 -41.21 9.02
N ALA A 135 -18.88 -40.72 9.77
CA ALA A 135 -18.63 -39.30 9.99
C ALA A 135 -18.27 -38.54 8.71
N LEU A 136 -17.62 -39.23 7.76
CA LEU A 136 -17.34 -38.75 6.40
C LEU A 136 -18.49 -39.06 5.42
N GLY A 137 -19.65 -39.52 5.92
CA GLY A 137 -20.86 -39.73 5.13
C GLY A 137 -20.85 -40.98 4.25
N ASN A 138 -19.99 -41.95 4.54
CA ASN A 138 -19.70 -43.12 3.71
C ASN A 138 -19.35 -42.74 2.26
N ASP A 139 -18.72 -41.58 2.05
CA ASP A 139 -18.43 -41.04 0.73
C ASP A 139 -17.16 -41.66 0.13
N PRO A 140 -17.27 -42.52 -0.90
CA PRO A 140 -16.12 -43.13 -1.55
C PRO A 140 -15.22 -42.11 -2.27
N ASN A 141 -15.75 -40.91 -2.56
CA ASN A 141 -15.06 -39.83 -3.25
C ASN A 141 -14.88 -38.60 -2.35
N PHE A 142 -14.75 -38.79 -1.03
CA PHE A 142 -14.67 -37.70 -0.04
C PHE A 142 -13.74 -36.55 -0.45
N ALA A 143 -12.54 -36.86 -0.98
CA ALA A 143 -11.59 -35.85 -1.45
C ALA A 143 -12.14 -34.99 -2.60
N THR A 144 -12.82 -35.61 -3.57
CA THR A 144 -13.48 -34.91 -4.68
C THR A 144 -14.67 -34.09 -4.17
N THR A 145 -15.50 -34.65 -3.29
CA THR A 145 -16.64 -33.95 -2.69
C THR A 145 -16.20 -32.71 -1.92
N MET A 146 -15.16 -32.82 -1.09
CA MET A 146 -14.60 -31.66 -0.38
C MET A 146 -13.99 -30.64 -1.34
N THR A 147 -13.24 -31.08 -2.34
CA THR A 147 -12.69 -30.17 -3.35
C THR A 147 -13.79 -29.38 -4.06
N ASN A 148 -14.89 -30.03 -4.46
CA ASN A 148 -16.04 -29.39 -5.08
C ASN A 148 -16.77 -28.43 -4.12
N ALA A 149 -16.97 -28.86 -2.87
CA ALA A 149 -17.61 -28.04 -1.84
C ALA A 149 -16.83 -26.76 -1.54
N LEU A 150 -15.49 -26.84 -1.55
CA LEU A 150 -14.59 -25.71 -1.37
C LEU A 150 -14.52 -24.82 -2.61
N ALA A 151 -14.41 -25.40 -3.81
CA ALA A 151 -14.38 -24.66 -5.07
C ALA A 151 -15.65 -23.82 -5.28
N GLY A 152 -16.79 -24.27 -4.77
CA GLY A 152 -18.04 -23.53 -4.80
C GLY A 152 -18.11 -22.34 -3.83
N LYS A 153 -17.23 -22.21 -2.83
CA LYS A 153 -17.34 -21.16 -1.80
C LYS A 153 -17.04 -19.76 -2.31
N GLN A 154 -16.07 -19.60 -3.22
CA GLN A 154 -15.75 -18.28 -3.77
C GLN A 154 -16.91 -17.70 -4.61
N PRO A 155 -17.57 -18.46 -5.51
CA PRO A 155 -18.76 -18.02 -6.25
C PRO A 155 -19.96 -17.57 -5.40
N LEU A 156 -20.05 -17.96 -4.11
CA LEU A 156 -21.14 -17.53 -3.23
C LEU A 156 -21.05 -16.04 -2.84
N ASP A 157 -19.86 -15.44 -2.95
CA ASP A 157 -19.66 -14.01 -2.75
C ASP A 157 -19.41 -13.33 -4.10
N ALA A 158 -20.39 -12.54 -4.53
CA ALA A 158 -20.37 -11.90 -5.84
C ALA A 158 -19.24 -10.85 -5.97
N THR A 159 -18.90 -10.14 -4.87
CA THR A 159 -17.78 -9.19 -4.85
C THR A 159 -16.44 -9.92 -4.99
N LEU A 160 -16.23 -11.00 -4.25
CA LEU A 160 -15.00 -11.79 -4.35
C LEU A 160 -14.86 -12.45 -5.71
N THR A 161 -15.97 -12.90 -6.30
CA THR A 161 -16.02 -13.45 -7.66
C THR A 161 -15.62 -12.40 -8.70
N ALA A 162 -16.15 -11.17 -8.58
CA ALA A 162 -15.81 -10.08 -9.48
C ALA A 162 -14.33 -9.66 -9.36
N LEU A 163 -13.79 -9.62 -8.13
CA LEU A 163 -12.37 -9.35 -7.89
C LEU A 163 -11.46 -10.45 -8.43
N ALA A 164 -11.82 -11.72 -8.24
CA ALA A 164 -11.04 -12.86 -8.70
C ALA A 164 -11.05 -13.03 -10.22
N SER A 165 -12.12 -12.60 -10.88
CA SER A 165 -12.26 -12.62 -12.35
C SER A 165 -11.56 -11.43 -13.04
N LEU A 166 -11.02 -10.49 -12.27
CA LEU A 166 -10.42 -9.28 -12.80
C LEU A 166 -9.05 -9.60 -13.44
N ALA A 167 -8.86 -9.23 -14.70
CA ALA A 167 -7.62 -9.51 -15.44
C ALA A 167 -6.39 -8.93 -14.73
N THR A 168 -5.32 -9.71 -14.50
CA THR A 168 -4.11 -9.15 -13.88
C THR A 168 -3.34 -8.27 -14.87
N GLY A 169 -2.85 -7.11 -14.43
CA GLY A 169 -2.04 -6.22 -15.27
C GLY A 169 -1.19 -5.27 -14.43
N ALA A 170 0.02 -4.96 -14.93
CA ALA A 170 0.88 -3.98 -14.29
C ALA A 170 0.26 -2.58 -14.36
N ASN A 171 0.52 -1.76 -13.35
CA ASN A 171 0.07 -0.36 -13.29
C ASN A 171 -1.46 -0.17 -13.42
N LYS A 172 -2.26 -1.14 -12.98
CA LYS A 172 -3.73 -1.05 -12.94
C LYS A 172 -4.23 -0.73 -11.53
N LEU A 173 -5.35 0.00 -11.44
CA LEU A 173 -6.11 0.18 -10.19
C LEU A 173 -7.50 -0.46 -10.35
N PRO A 174 -7.84 -1.47 -9.55
CA PRO A 174 -9.20 -1.98 -9.44
C PRO A 174 -10.14 -0.93 -8.83
N TYR A 175 -11.35 -0.80 -9.38
CA TYR A 175 -12.40 0.04 -8.82
C TYR A 175 -13.79 -0.55 -9.09
N PHE A 176 -14.75 -0.26 -8.22
CA PHE A 176 -16.13 -0.72 -8.38
C PHE A 176 -16.88 0.19 -9.36
N THR A 177 -17.54 -0.41 -10.34
CA THR A 177 -18.45 0.29 -11.28
C THR A 177 -19.92 0.12 -10.91
N GLY A 178 -20.19 -0.70 -9.89
CA GLY A 178 -21.50 -0.98 -9.33
C GLY A 178 -21.38 -1.96 -8.17
N LYS A 179 -22.52 -2.36 -7.59
CA LYS A 179 -22.55 -3.44 -6.61
C LYS A 179 -22.08 -4.74 -7.26
N ASP A 180 -21.11 -5.41 -6.64
CA ASP A 180 -20.54 -6.68 -7.10
C ASP A 180 -19.95 -6.66 -8.53
N THR A 181 -19.55 -5.47 -9.03
CA THR A 181 -18.92 -5.29 -10.35
C THR A 181 -17.64 -4.49 -10.21
N VAL A 182 -16.53 -5.05 -10.69
CA VAL A 182 -15.19 -4.46 -10.61
C VAL A 182 -14.62 -4.26 -12.01
N ALA A 183 -14.00 -3.12 -12.25
CA ALA A 183 -13.25 -2.81 -13.45
C ALA A 183 -11.83 -2.37 -13.08
N GLN A 184 -11.01 -2.14 -14.11
CA GLN A 184 -9.65 -1.63 -13.96
C GLN A 184 -9.47 -0.36 -14.73
N THR A 185 -8.62 0.52 -14.22
CA THR A 185 -8.11 1.67 -14.95
C THR A 185 -6.59 1.69 -14.93
N ASP A 186 -5.98 2.35 -15.90
CA ASP A 186 -4.54 2.58 -15.93
C ASP A 186 -4.14 3.65 -14.92
N LEU A 187 -3.20 3.33 -14.04
CA LEU A 187 -2.48 4.30 -13.24
C LEU A 187 -1.28 4.82 -14.02
N THR A 188 -1.29 6.12 -14.34
CA THR A 188 -0.12 6.82 -14.89
C THR A 188 1.06 6.78 -13.91
N SER A 189 2.27 7.08 -14.40
CA SER A 189 3.43 7.27 -13.51
C SER A 189 3.15 8.31 -12.43
N VAL A 190 2.50 9.41 -12.80
CA VAL A 190 2.08 10.47 -11.87
C VAL A 190 1.12 9.96 -10.79
N GLY A 191 0.11 9.21 -11.17
CA GLY A 191 -0.83 8.62 -10.22
C GLY A 191 -0.14 7.68 -9.23
N ARG A 192 0.76 6.82 -9.73
CA ARG A 192 1.56 5.93 -8.87
C ARG A 192 2.49 6.71 -7.95
N ASP A 193 3.13 7.76 -8.45
CA ASP A 193 4.04 8.60 -7.66
C ASP A 193 3.33 9.29 -6.50
N ILE A 194 2.08 9.76 -6.71
CA ILE A 194 1.25 10.39 -5.66
C ILE A 194 0.84 9.36 -4.61
N LEU A 195 0.30 8.22 -5.04
CA LEU A 195 -0.15 7.15 -4.14
C LEU A 195 1.00 6.54 -3.33
N ALA A 196 2.23 6.54 -3.87
CA ALA A 196 3.42 6.06 -3.19
C ALA A 196 3.97 7.03 -2.12
N LYS A 197 3.47 8.26 -2.01
CA LYS A 197 3.94 9.21 -1.00
C LYS A 197 3.43 8.81 0.40
N THR A 198 4.34 8.76 1.36
CA THR A 198 4.04 8.35 2.75
C THR A 198 3.65 9.50 3.68
N SER A 199 3.60 10.74 3.18
CA SER A 199 3.17 11.90 3.97
C SER A 199 2.45 12.94 3.12
N ILE A 200 1.56 13.69 3.77
CA ILE A 200 0.87 14.84 3.17
C ILE A 200 1.90 15.83 2.61
N LEU A 201 2.98 16.10 3.35
CA LEU A 201 4.05 17.00 2.92
C LEU A 201 4.72 16.53 1.62
N ALA A 202 4.95 15.23 1.46
CA ALA A 202 5.54 14.68 0.24
C ALA A 202 4.59 14.74 -0.97
N VAL A 203 3.28 14.57 -0.75
CA VAL A 203 2.26 14.81 -1.80
C VAL A 203 2.24 16.29 -2.20
N ILE A 204 2.21 17.20 -1.23
CA ILE A 204 2.25 18.65 -1.48
C ILE A 204 3.51 19.04 -2.25
N GLN A 205 4.68 18.49 -1.88
CA GLN A 205 5.93 18.73 -2.59
C GLN A 205 5.90 18.20 -4.03
N TYR A 206 5.38 16.98 -4.23
CA TYR A 206 5.26 16.39 -5.55
C TYR A 206 4.32 17.19 -6.47
N LEU A 207 3.20 17.66 -5.92
CA LEU A 207 2.24 18.51 -6.64
C LEU A 207 2.72 19.97 -6.79
N GLY A 208 3.86 20.34 -6.20
CA GLY A 208 4.37 21.72 -6.23
C GLY A 208 3.55 22.72 -5.42
N LEU A 209 2.73 22.27 -4.46
CA LEU A 209 1.75 23.06 -3.72
C LEU A 209 2.31 23.71 -2.43
N ARG A 210 3.63 23.73 -2.20
CA ARG A 210 4.17 24.28 -0.94
C ARG A 210 4.28 25.79 -0.99
N GLU A 211 3.40 26.45 -0.23
CA GLU A 211 3.49 27.84 0.20
C GLU A 211 4.41 27.97 1.44
N LEU A 212 5.50 28.73 1.33
CA LEU A 212 6.07 29.51 2.44
C LEU A 212 6.22 30.98 2.00
N GLY A 213 5.25 31.47 1.23
CA GLY A 213 5.08 32.90 0.97
C GLY A 213 3.87 33.38 1.73
N THR A 214 4.02 34.41 2.57
CA THR A 214 2.95 35.07 3.34
C THR A 214 1.89 35.77 2.49
N SER A 215 1.90 35.59 1.17
CA SER A 215 0.91 36.10 0.23
C SER A 215 -0.22 35.07 0.09
N GLY A 216 -1.23 35.22 0.94
CA GLY A 216 -2.44 34.40 0.93
C GLY A 216 -3.00 34.19 -0.47
N GLU A 217 -2.96 32.92 -0.85
CA GLU A 217 -3.65 32.22 -1.93
C GLU A 217 -3.18 32.38 -3.39
N LYS A 218 -2.55 31.28 -3.82
CA LYS A 218 -2.39 30.71 -5.18
C LYS A 218 -1.22 31.19 -6.05
N ILE A 219 -0.08 30.55 -5.79
CA ILE A 219 0.98 30.09 -6.71
C ILE A 219 1.47 31.09 -7.78
N PRO A 220 2.51 31.87 -7.45
CA PRO A 220 3.54 32.29 -8.42
C PRO A 220 4.75 31.34 -8.39
N LEU A 221 5.27 30.98 -9.57
CA LEU A 221 6.42 30.09 -9.76
C LEU A 221 7.67 30.61 -9.03
N LEU A 222 8.33 29.75 -8.26
CA LEU A 222 9.38 30.12 -7.31
C LEU A 222 10.83 30.07 -7.85
N SER A 223 11.06 29.89 -9.15
CA SER A 223 12.44 29.82 -9.68
C SER A 223 12.80 30.90 -10.70
N THR A 224 11.89 31.79 -11.06
CA THR A 224 12.16 32.89 -12.01
C THR A 224 11.40 34.17 -11.64
N ALA A 225 11.75 35.26 -12.32
CA ALA A 225 11.02 36.51 -12.23
C ALA A 225 9.53 36.28 -12.52
N ASN A 226 8.67 36.66 -11.57
CA ASN A 226 7.23 36.61 -11.76
C ASN A 226 6.80 37.83 -12.59
N THR A 227 6.31 37.57 -13.81
CA THR A 227 5.68 38.59 -14.66
C THR A 227 4.20 38.67 -14.32
N TRP A 228 3.81 39.76 -13.67
CA TRP A 228 2.41 40.00 -13.32
C TRP A 228 1.76 40.75 -14.49
N SER A 229 0.77 40.13 -15.13
CA SER A 229 0.03 40.71 -16.26
C SER A 229 -0.92 41.84 -15.85
N ALA A 230 -1.15 42.01 -14.55
CA ALA A 230 -2.02 43.03 -13.97
C ALA A 230 -1.32 43.81 -12.86
N ARG A 231 -1.80 45.04 -12.62
CA ARG A 231 -1.35 45.90 -11.51
C ARG A 231 -1.52 45.16 -10.18
N GLN A 232 -0.45 45.09 -9.41
CA GLN A 232 -0.47 44.54 -8.06
C GLN A 232 -0.66 45.65 -7.03
N THR A 233 -1.47 45.38 -6.02
CA THR A 233 -1.66 46.26 -4.87
C THR A 233 -0.99 45.63 -3.66
N PHE A 234 0.05 46.27 -3.14
CA PHE A 234 0.73 45.84 -1.93
C PHE A 234 0.14 46.59 -0.72
N ASN A 235 -0.60 45.89 0.14
CA ASN A 235 -1.23 46.50 1.33
C ASN A 235 -0.22 46.83 2.45
N GLY A 236 0.98 46.24 2.40
CA GLY A 236 2.13 46.64 3.20
C GLY A 236 3.15 47.32 2.30
N GLY A 237 3.78 48.40 2.77
CA GLY A 237 4.79 49.12 1.98
C GLY A 237 5.87 48.19 1.43
N ILE A 238 6.34 48.46 0.21
CA ILE A 238 7.36 47.64 -0.44
C ILE A 238 8.74 47.97 0.16
N THR A 239 9.45 46.96 0.67
CA THR A 239 10.82 47.10 1.18
C THR A 239 11.84 46.62 0.14
N GLY A 240 12.82 47.45 -0.23
CA GLY A 240 13.88 47.08 -1.17
C GLY A 240 14.34 48.24 -2.06
N ALA A 241 15.33 47.99 -2.93
CA ALA A 241 15.71 48.91 -3.99
C ALA A 241 14.70 48.78 -5.14
N LEU A 242 13.79 49.74 -5.24
CA LEU A 242 12.87 49.85 -6.36
C LEU A 242 13.57 50.59 -7.50
N THR A 243 13.65 49.98 -8.68
CA THR A 243 14.09 50.63 -9.92
C THR A 243 12.85 50.96 -10.77
N GLY A 244 12.79 52.18 -11.30
CA GLY A 244 11.67 52.66 -12.12
C GLY A 244 11.10 54.02 -11.69
N ASN A 245 10.35 54.66 -12.59
CA ASN A 245 9.68 55.92 -12.31
C ASN A 245 8.34 55.64 -11.62
N ALA A 246 8.13 56.23 -10.45
CA ALA A 246 6.81 56.22 -9.84
C ALA A 246 5.92 57.28 -10.53
N ASP A 247 4.77 56.89 -11.07
CA ASP A 247 3.78 57.84 -11.62
C ASP A 247 3.34 58.87 -10.57
N THR A 248 3.28 58.46 -9.29
CA THR A 248 2.96 59.34 -8.17
C THR A 248 3.86 59.02 -6.98
N ALA A 249 4.78 59.92 -6.63
CA ALA A 249 5.49 59.89 -5.36
C ALA A 249 4.96 61.01 -4.46
N THR A 250 4.29 60.66 -3.35
CA THR A 250 3.74 61.64 -2.40
C THR A 250 4.79 62.25 -1.48
N LYS A 251 5.94 61.58 -1.27
CA LYS A 251 7.08 62.09 -0.51
C LYS A 251 8.39 61.41 -0.92
N LEU A 252 9.49 62.15 -0.84
CA LEU A 252 10.83 61.56 -0.95
C LEU A 252 11.17 60.81 0.34
N LYS A 253 11.81 59.64 0.22
CA LYS A 253 12.25 58.85 1.39
C LYS A 253 13.22 59.62 2.28
N THR A 254 14.11 60.40 1.67
CA THR A 254 15.07 61.26 2.37
C THR A 254 14.77 62.70 2.01
N LYS A 255 14.72 63.58 3.03
CA LYS A 255 14.62 65.03 2.79
C LYS A 255 15.82 65.52 1.98
N ARG A 256 15.58 66.41 1.02
CA ARG A 256 16.63 67.05 0.21
C ARG A 256 16.52 68.55 0.39
N SER A 257 17.66 69.21 0.54
CA SER A 257 17.72 70.67 0.54
C SER A 257 17.64 71.17 -0.89
N LEU A 258 16.78 72.16 -1.13
CA LEU A 258 16.73 72.93 -2.36
C LEU A 258 17.20 74.33 -2.01
N GLN A 259 18.38 74.72 -2.47
CA GLN A 259 18.92 76.06 -2.25
C GLN A 259 19.01 76.76 -3.61
N VAL A 260 18.76 78.06 -3.64
CA VAL A 260 19.02 78.87 -4.83
C VAL A 260 20.45 79.39 -4.73
N ASP A 261 21.26 79.08 -5.72
CA ASP A 261 22.58 79.66 -5.86
C ASP A 261 22.45 81.02 -6.55
N LEU A 262 22.44 82.08 -5.73
CA LEU A 262 22.48 83.47 -6.18
C LEU A 262 23.87 83.87 -6.73
N GLN A 263 24.74 82.94 -7.11
CA GLN A 263 25.98 83.22 -7.83
C GLN A 263 26.02 82.49 -9.18
N SER A 264 25.11 81.54 -9.39
CA SER A 264 25.06 80.71 -10.59
C SER A 264 23.91 81.11 -11.51
N ASP A 265 24.23 81.28 -12.79
CA ASP A 265 23.27 81.41 -13.89
C ASP A 265 22.91 80.06 -14.54
N ASN A 266 23.53 78.96 -14.08
CA ASN A 266 23.27 77.61 -14.56
C ASN A 266 22.10 76.99 -13.80
N ALA A 267 20.96 76.90 -14.46
CA ALA A 267 19.84 76.10 -13.96
C ALA A 267 20.17 74.60 -14.07
N ILE A 268 20.13 73.88 -12.95
CA ILE A 268 20.30 72.42 -12.90
C ILE A 268 18.92 71.77 -12.64
N ASP A 269 18.62 70.69 -13.34
CA ASP A 269 17.39 69.92 -13.15
C ASP A 269 17.43 69.06 -11.89
N PHE A 270 16.30 68.94 -11.19
CA PHE A 270 16.18 68.12 -9.97
C PHE A 270 15.68 66.71 -10.29
N ASP A 271 16.57 65.72 -10.28
CA ASP A 271 16.25 64.30 -10.48
C ASP A 271 15.97 63.54 -9.17
N GLY A 272 16.11 64.23 -8.03
CA GLY A 272 15.92 63.63 -6.72
C GLY A 272 16.95 62.55 -6.39
N SER A 273 18.16 62.57 -6.96
CA SER A 273 19.26 61.70 -6.53
C SER A 273 20.00 62.29 -5.32
N SER A 274 20.21 63.62 -5.28
CA SER A 274 20.99 64.35 -4.25
C SER A 274 20.36 65.71 -3.89
N ASN A 275 20.98 66.48 -2.96
CA ASN A 275 20.58 67.87 -2.71
C ASN A 275 20.82 68.71 -3.97
N ALA A 276 19.99 69.72 -4.22
CA ALA A 276 20.11 70.55 -5.41
C ALA A 276 20.40 72.02 -5.10
N LEU A 277 21.33 72.58 -5.86
CA LEU A 277 21.61 74.00 -5.95
C LEU A 277 20.99 74.51 -7.27
N LEU A 278 19.88 75.23 -7.17
CA LEU A 278 19.15 75.76 -8.31
C LEU A 278 19.77 77.11 -8.70
N GLY A 279 20.30 77.24 -9.92
CA GLY A 279 20.73 78.55 -10.44
C GLY A 279 19.56 79.45 -10.86
N ILE A 280 19.85 80.72 -11.15
CA ILE A 280 18.85 81.68 -11.64
C ILE A 280 18.84 81.71 -13.17
N LYS A 281 17.67 81.57 -13.80
CA LYS A 281 17.50 81.76 -15.23
C LYS A 281 16.97 83.16 -15.54
N GLY A 282 17.76 84.03 -16.18
CA GLY A 282 17.36 85.40 -16.54
C GLY A 282 18.34 86.46 -16.05
N ILE A 283 17.88 87.71 -15.85
CA ILE A 283 18.78 88.79 -15.43
C ILE A 283 19.11 88.64 -13.96
N LEU A 284 20.36 88.26 -13.78
CA LEU A 284 21.11 88.31 -12.56
C LEU A 284 21.36 89.76 -12.14
N PRO A 285 21.11 90.13 -10.90
CA PRO A 285 21.05 91.53 -10.58
C PRO A 285 22.50 92.09 -10.43
N ILE A 286 22.71 93.40 -10.70
CA ILE A 286 23.98 94.18 -10.76
C ILE A 286 25.03 93.98 -9.65
N THR A 287 24.66 93.41 -8.54
CA THR A 287 25.52 93.18 -7.40
C THR A 287 25.61 91.70 -6.99
N HIS A 288 24.75 90.80 -7.49
CA HIS A 288 23.99 89.92 -6.58
C HIS A 288 24.04 90.40 -5.13
N GLY A 289 23.66 91.64 -4.88
CA GLY A 289 22.35 92.10 -5.30
C GLY A 289 22.06 92.58 -6.71
N GLY A 290 21.22 93.57 -6.78
CA GLY A 290 21.24 94.45 -7.90
C GLY A 290 19.94 94.52 -8.62
N LEU A 291 20.00 95.19 -9.75
CA LEU A 291 19.04 96.24 -9.96
C LEU A 291 18.05 95.88 -11.07
N GLY A 292 17.78 94.59 -11.29
CA GLY A 292 16.85 94.13 -12.35
C GLY A 292 17.24 94.57 -13.76
N ALA A 293 18.52 94.89 -13.95
CA ALA A 293 19.09 95.34 -15.20
C ALA A 293 20.50 94.74 -15.32
N SER A 294 20.92 94.44 -16.54
CA SER A 294 22.27 93.94 -16.83
C SER A 294 23.32 95.05 -16.96
N SER A 295 22.96 96.31 -16.66
CA SER A 295 23.87 97.45 -16.78
C SER A 295 23.67 98.47 -15.65
N VAL A 296 24.74 99.12 -15.20
CA VAL A 296 24.68 100.17 -14.16
C VAL A 296 23.72 101.30 -14.54
N SER A 297 23.69 101.69 -15.82
CA SER A 297 22.73 102.69 -16.33
C SER A 297 21.29 102.21 -16.20
N GLY A 298 21.01 100.96 -16.56
CA GLY A 298 19.71 100.33 -16.32
C GLY A 298 19.40 100.24 -14.83
N GLY A 299 20.40 99.98 -13.97
CA GLY A 299 20.25 100.00 -12.53
C GLY A 299 19.91 101.37 -11.96
N ARG A 300 20.60 102.42 -12.39
CA ARG A 300 20.29 103.82 -12.04
C ARG A 300 18.90 104.23 -12.54
N THR A 301 18.53 103.77 -13.73
CA THR A 301 17.19 103.97 -14.29
C THR A 301 16.14 103.28 -13.42
N ASN A 302 16.38 102.03 -13.03
CA ASN A 302 15.50 101.27 -12.17
C ASN A 302 15.42 101.86 -10.74
N LEU A 303 16.46 102.58 -10.29
CA LEU A 303 16.47 103.38 -9.05
C LEU A 303 15.92 104.81 -9.22
N GLY A 304 15.47 105.19 -10.42
CA GLY A 304 14.93 106.52 -10.70
C GLY A 304 15.96 107.67 -10.68
N LEU A 305 17.25 107.36 -10.66
CA LEU A 305 18.35 108.33 -10.62
C LEU A 305 18.71 108.89 -12.01
N GLY A 306 18.08 108.35 -13.06
CA GLY A 306 18.31 108.78 -14.44
C GLY A 306 19.61 108.25 -15.05
N VAL A 307 19.91 108.74 -16.26
CA VAL A 307 20.92 108.16 -17.14
C VAL A 307 22.28 108.88 -17.12
N ALA A 308 22.42 110.00 -16.40
CA ALA A 308 23.64 110.84 -16.35
C ALA A 308 24.02 111.21 -14.90
N ASP A 309 25.25 111.70 -14.68
CA ASP A 309 25.79 112.09 -13.35
C ASP A 309 25.11 113.32 -12.71
N VAL A 310 23.98 113.75 -13.27
CA VAL A 310 23.14 114.83 -12.78
C VAL A 310 21.79 114.22 -12.39
N PRO A 311 21.60 113.81 -11.12
CA PRO A 311 20.32 113.27 -10.70
C PRO A 311 19.24 114.33 -10.92
N GLN A 312 18.22 113.97 -11.71
CA GLN A 312 17.12 114.86 -12.01
C GLN A 312 16.05 114.71 -10.92
N PHE A 313 16.02 115.66 -9.99
CA PHE A 313 14.95 115.73 -9.00
C PHE A 313 13.87 116.69 -9.51
N LYS A 314 12.63 116.22 -9.62
CA LYS A 314 11.48 117.05 -10.00
C LYS A 314 10.77 117.52 -8.72
N GLY A 315 10.89 118.81 -8.41
CA GLY A 315 10.29 119.43 -7.23
C GLY A 315 11.12 119.19 -5.96
N ILE A 316 12.11 120.05 -5.71
CA ILE A 316 12.80 120.10 -4.42
C ILE A 316 12.13 121.19 -3.58
N ASN A 317 11.48 120.81 -2.47
CA ASN A 317 10.83 121.76 -1.56
C ASN A 317 11.83 122.16 -0.45
N LEU A 318 12.26 123.43 -0.45
CA LEU A 318 13.32 123.96 0.42
C LEU A 318 12.77 125.22 1.13
N VAL A 319 12.20 125.10 2.34
CA VAL A 319 11.67 126.25 3.13
C VAL A 319 12.12 126.14 4.60
N ASN A 320 12.67 127.21 5.19
CA ASN A 320 12.11 127.88 6.38
C ASN A 320 12.92 129.14 6.78
N SER A 321 12.33 130.32 6.67
CA SER A 321 12.58 131.45 7.59
C SER A 321 11.35 132.36 7.63
N THR A 322 11.05 132.87 8.81
CA THR A 322 9.83 133.63 9.16
C THR A 322 10.16 135.07 9.54
N ASP A 323 9.22 136.00 9.36
CA ASP A 323 9.39 137.46 9.54
C ASP A 323 9.89 137.95 10.93
N ALA A 324 10.01 137.06 11.92
CA ALA A 324 10.48 137.41 13.27
C ALA A 324 12.02 137.55 13.37
N ASP A 325 12.77 136.85 12.51
CA ASP A 325 14.23 136.90 12.51
C ASP A 325 14.70 137.67 11.27
N LEU A 326 15.17 138.91 11.47
CA LEU A 326 15.80 139.75 10.43
C LEU A 326 17.16 139.15 9.95
N ALA A 327 17.28 137.83 9.82
CA ALA A 327 18.49 137.08 9.51
C ALA A 327 18.42 136.39 8.13
N ALA A 328 19.56 136.35 7.44
CA ALA A 328 19.76 135.74 6.12
C ALA A 328 19.54 134.20 6.09
N SER A 329 18.78 133.66 5.12
CA SER A 329 18.50 132.21 4.99
C SER A 329 18.67 131.59 3.59
N GLY A 330 19.61 130.66 3.42
CA GLY A 330 20.11 130.14 2.13
C GLY A 330 19.31 129.01 1.49
N ILE A 331 18.90 129.20 0.23
CA ILE A 331 18.17 128.24 -0.63
C ILE A 331 19.14 127.31 -1.37
N VAL A 332 20.31 127.81 -1.78
CA VAL A 332 21.38 127.00 -2.39
C VAL A 332 22.72 127.56 -1.90
N SER A 333 23.55 126.69 -1.32
CA SER A 333 24.95 126.98 -1.03
C SER A 333 25.82 126.16 -1.97
N GLY A 334 26.69 126.83 -2.71
CA GLY A 334 27.72 126.18 -3.50
C GLY A 334 29.10 126.56 -2.99
N TYR A 335 29.95 125.56 -2.88
CA TYR A 335 31.34 125.71 -2.49
C TYR A 335 32.21 125.42 -3.70
N LEU A 336 33.02 126.38 -4.11
CA LEU A 336 34.11 126.12 -5.03
C LEU A 336 35.36 125.88 -4.19
N ASN A 337 35.73 124.61 -4.04
CA ASN A 337 36.98 124.22 -3.39
C ASN A 337 38.08 124.08 -4.45
N ASN A 338 39.33 124.35 -4.07
CA ASN A 338 40.47 123.97 -4.90
C ASN A 338 40.68 122.44 -4.85
N SER A 339 41.62 121.94 -5.63
CA SER A 339 41.98 120.51 -5.70
C SER A 339 42.43 119.91 -4.35
N ALA A 340 42.78 120.76 -3.37
CA ALA A 340 43.16 120.36 -2.01
C ALA A 340 41.97 120.43 -1.01
N GLY A 341 40.75 120.66 -1.49
CA GLY A 341 39.55 120.75 -0.66
C GLY A 341 39.36 122.08 0.06
N VAL A 342 40.23 123.07 -0.15
CA VAL A 342 40.14 124.39 0.49
C VAL A 342 39.18 125.28 -0.30
N GLN A 343 38.20 125.88 0.39
CA GLN A 343 37.20 126.76 -0.21
C GLN A 343 37.85 128.02 -0.79
N ARG A 344 37.73 128.20 -2.11
CA ARG A 344 38.17 129.40 -2.83
C ARG A 344 37.09 130.45 -2.94
N SER A 345 35.87 129.99 -3.12
CA SER A 345 34.70 130.86 -3.24
C SER A 345 33.50 130.11 -2.69
N ARG A 346 32.61 130.87 -2.08
CA ARG A 346 31.27 130.38 -1.81
C ARG A 346 30.28 131.35 -2.40
N PHE A 347 29.23 130.77 -2.98
CA PHE A 347 28.02 131.50 -3.24
C PHE A 347 26.93 130.98 -2.33
N ARG A 348 26.17 131.91 -1.76
CA ARG A 348 24.92 131.59 -1.10
C ARG A 348 23.84 132.46 -1.70
N ILE A 349 22.79 131.81 -2.18
CA ILE A 349 21.56 132.46 -2.61
C ILE A 349 20.60 132.36 -1.43
N TYR A 350 20.21 133.48 -0.85
CA TYR A 350 19.28 133.53 0.28
C TYR A 350 18.28 134.67 0.14
N SER A 351 17.12 134.54 0.77
CA SER A 351 16.22 135.68 1.01
C SER A 351 16.57 136.36 2.34
N GLU A 352 16.43 137.68 2.42
CA GLU A 352 16.56 138.46 3.67
C GLU A 352 15.61 139.68 3.68
N ILE A 353 15.29 140.23 4.85
CA ILE A 353 14.51 141.46 5.01
C ILE A 353 15.43 142.57 5.53
N ARG A 354 15.49 143.73 4.85
CA ARG A 354 16.35 144.88 5.20
C ARG A 354 15.54 146.05 5.80
N SER A 355 16.21 147.09 6.34
CA SER A 355 15.55 148.26 6.96
C SER A 355 14.50 148.88 6.01
N GLY A 356 13.26 148.99 6.50
CA GLY A 356 12.07 149.32 5.68
C GLY A 356 11.13 148.14 5.38
N ASN A 357 11.40 146.95 5.93
CA ASN A 357 10.51 145.76 5.93
C ASN A 357 10.17 145.18 4.54
N ARG A 358 11.10 145.29 3.58
CA ARG A 358 10.98 144.67 2.24
C ARG A 358 11.87 143.44 2.16
N SER A 359 11.35 142.35 1.58
CA SER A 359 12.12 141.13 1.29
C SER A 359 12.99 141.29 0.05
N TRP A 360 14.22 140.80 0.14
CA TRP A 360 15.24 140.83 -0.91
C TRP A 360 15.74 139.42 -1.16
N LEU A 361 15.99 139.10 -2.43
CA LEU A 361 16.86 138.00 -2.77
C LEU A 361 18.29 138.52 -2.76
N THR A 362 19.08 138.00 -1.84
CA THR A 362 20.50 138.33 -1.70
C THR A 362 21.34 137.18 -2.22
N LEU A 363 22.17 137.51 -3.21
CA LEU A 363 23.28 136.67 -3.61
C LEU A 363 24.53 137.18 -2.90
N HIS A 364 25.06 136.37 -2.01
CA HIS A 364 26.30 136.67 -1.32
C HIS A 364 27.41 135.83 -1.96
N LEU A 365 28.34 136.54 -2.61
CA LEU A 365 29.56 135.99 -3.19
C LEU A 365 30.71 136.42 -2.28
N GLN A 366 31.39 135.45 -1.67
CA GLN A 366 32.50 135.71 -0.77
C GLN A 366 33.78 135.11 -1.33
N SER A 367 34.79 135.97 -1.46
CA SER A 367 36.15 135.66 -1.91
C SER A 367 37.09 135.92 -0.72
N ASP A 368 37.82 134.91 -0.26
CA ASP A 368 38.61 134.97 0.98
C ASP A 368 40.01 135.63 0.83
N THR A 369 40.21 136.50 -0.17
CA THR A 369 41.49 137.20 -0.39
C THR A 369 41.42 138.69 -0.04
N GLN A 370 42.08 139.08 1.07
CA GLN A 370 42.40 140.47 1.43
C GLN A 370 43.24 141.12 0.31
N HIS A 371 42.66 142.05 -0.45
CA HIS A 371 43.27 143.27 -1.05
C HIS A 371 42.26 143.90 -2.03
N GLN A 372 41.75 145.09 -1.64
CA GLN A 372 40.88 146.09 -2.32
C GLN A 372 39.87 145.65 -3.37
#